data_AF-A0A9D7U436-F1
#
_entry.id   AF-A0A9D7U436-F1
#
_cell.length_a   1.000
_cell.length_b   1.000
_cell.length_c   1.000
_cell.angle_alpha   90.00
_cell.angle_beta   90.00
_cell.angle_gamma   90.00
#
_symmetry.space_group_name_H-M   'P 1'
#
loop_
_entity.id
_entity.type
_entity.pdbx_description
1 polymer ?
#
loop_
_entity_poly.entity_id
_entity_poly.type
_entity_poly.pdbx_seq_one_letter_code
_entity_poly.pdbx_strand_id
1 'polypeptide(L)'
;MKSTQINFEILSDSNNSPERILWGNNEGVEVEEAKAITIGIWDAKGRGSMVIDLWNKEMHTLELKGFYLEVMKKIAETVRVATDDHVMGNIIDNACFQITSLLENEVGE
;
A
#
# COMPACT_ATOMS: atom_id res chain seq x y z
N MET A 1 6.50 -27.66 8.08
CA MET A 1 6.00 -26.43 7.43
C MET A 1 6.03 -25.32 8.46
N LYS A 2 6.60 -24.16 8.14
CA LYS A 2 6.52 -22.96 8.99
C LYS A 2 5.27 -22.19 8.56
N SER A 3 4.49 -21.68 9.52
CA SER A 3 3.30 -20.89 9.26
C SER A 3 3.47 -19.52 9.90
N THR A 4 3.61 -18.51 9.07
CA THR A 4 3.62 -17.11 9.49
C THR A 4 2.22 -16.56 9.30
N GLN A 5 1.68 -15.91 10.33
CA GLN A 5 0.40 -15.21 10.30
C GLN A 5 0.67 -13.72 10.39
N ILE A 6 0.11 -12.95 9.48
CA ILE A 6 0.08 -11.49 9.55
C ILE A 6 -1.35 -11.13 9.96
N ASN A 7 -1.48 -10.42 11.08
CA ASN A 7 -2.78 -10.03 11.64
C ASN A 7 -2.98 -8.52 11.44
N PHE A 8 -4.18 -8.15 11.01
CA PHE A 8 -4.61 -6.76 10.91
C PHE A 8 -5.86 -6.58 11.76
N GLU A 9 -5.85 -5.62 12.66
CA GLU A 9 -7.01 -5.22 13.46
C GLU A 9 -7.38 -3.79 13.10
N ILE A 10 -8.59 -3.62 12.56
CA ILE A 10 -9.10 -2.33 12.10
C ILE A 10 -10.16 -1.87 13.10
N LEU A 11 -9.84 -0.84 13.87
CA LEU A 11 -10.80 -0.20 14.77
C LEU A 11 -11.47 0.91 13.97
N SER A 12 -12.79 0.81 13.79
CA SER A 12 -13.58 1.75 13.00
C SER A 12 -14.59 2.50 13.86
N ASP A 13 -14.95 3.70 13.43
CA ASP A 13 -16.00 4.49 14.05
C ASP A 13 -17.41 3.94 13.73
N SER A 14 -18.44 4.62 14.25
CA SER A 14 -19.85 4.27 14.01
C SER A 14 -20.29 4.36 12.53
N ASN A 15 -19.49 5.01 11.67
CA ASN A 15 -19.72 5.13 10.24
C ASN A 15 -18.79 4.21 9.42
N ASN A 16 -18.15 3.22 10.06
CA ASN A 16 -17.16 2.31 9.45
C ASN A 16 -15.92 3.00 8.87
N SER A 17 -15.57 4.20 9.34
CA SER A 17 -14.31 4.85 8.96
C SER A 17 -13.18 4.33 9.86
N PRO A 18 -12.03 3.88 9.30
CA PRO A 18 -10.89 3.44 10.11
C PRO A 18 -10.38 4.57 11.02
N GLU A 19 -10.29 4.28 12.31
CA GLU A 19 -9.65 5.17 13.30
C GLU A 19 -8.24 4.69 13.61
N ARG A 20 -8.05 3.37 13.78
CA ARG A 20 -6.74 2.77 14.05
C ARG A 20 -6.55 1.51 13.23
N ILE A 21 -5.35 1.34 12.70
CA ILE A 21 -4.95 0.16 11.94
C ILE A 21 -3.78 -0.44 12.71
N LEU A 22 -4.00 -1.58 13.34
CA LEU A 22 -2.95 -2.31 14.05
C LEU A 22 -2.51 -3.48 13.19
N TRP A 23 -1.20 -3.72 13.14
CA TRP A 23 -0.65 -4.86 12.42
C TRP A 23 0.46 -5.53 13.23
N GLY A 24 0.66 -6.82 12.97
CA GLY A 24 1.73 -7.60 13.61
C GLY A 24 1.77 -9.02 13.06
N ASN A 25 2.66 -9.85 13.59
CA ASN A 25 2.75 -11.25 13.19
C ASN A 25 2.97 -12.20 14.38
N ASN A 26 2.79 -13.50 14.13
CA ASN A 26 3.05 -14.54 15.13
C ASN A 26 4.54 -14.90 15.29
N GLU A 27 5.45 -14.14 14.68
CA GLU A 27 6.90 -14.40 14.67
C GLU A 27 7.72 -13.32 15.39
N GLY A 28 7.07 -12.48 16.20
CA GLY A 28 7.74 -11.54 17.09
C GLY A 28 7.79 -10.09 16.62
N VAL A 29 7.03 -9.73 15.59
CA VAL A 29 6.69 -8.31 15.35
C VAL A 29 5.69 -7.90 16.43
N GLU A 30 6.09 -7.00 17.32
CA GLU A 30 5.19 -6.37 18.29
C GLU A 30 4.06 -5.66 17.54
N VAL A 31 2.87 -5.57 18.16
CA VAL A 31 1.73 -4.93 17.51
C VAL A 31 2.04 -3.44 17.30
N GLU A 32 2.11 -3.04 16.04
CA GLU A 32 2.42 -1.68 15.61
C GLU A 32 1.18 -1.01 15.02
N GLU A 33 1.11 0.30 15.19
CA GLU A 33 0.05 1.13 14.61
C GLU A 33 0.52 1.70 13.27
N ALA A 34 -0.30 1.51 12.24
CA ALA A 34 -0.10 2.06 10.91
C ALA A 34 -1.16 3.14 10.64
N LYS A 35 -0.79 4.14 9.84
CA LYS A 35 -1.74 5.13 9.34
C LYS A 35 -2.47 4.70 8.07
N ALA A 36 -1.87 3.82 7.28
CA ALA A 36 -2.44 3.33 6.03
C ALA A 36 -1.95 1.91 5.73
N ILE A 37 -2.78 1.16 4.99
CA ILE A 37 -2.46 -0.15 4.46
C ILE A 37 -3.18 -0.38 3.13
N THR A 38 -2.47 -0.99 2.19
CA THR A 38 -3.01 -1.49 0.91
C THR A 38 -2.65 -2.97 0.77
N ILE A 39 -3.64 -3.82 0.56
CA ILE A 39 -3.46 -5.26 0.35
C ILE A 39 -4.08 -5.66 -0.98
N GLY A 40 -3.26 -6.16 -1.90
CA GLY A 40 -3.71 -6.82 -3.11
C GLY A 40 -3.82 -8.33 -2.91
N ILE A 41 -4.99 -8.90 -3.19
CA ILE A 41 -5.27 -10.33 -3.10
C ILE A 41 -5.69 -10.82 -4.49
N TRP A 42 -4.94 -11.75 -5.05
CA TRP A 42 -5.33 -12.41 -6.29
C TRP A 42 -6.38 -13.49 -5.99
N ASP A 43 -7.63 -13.26 -6.39
CA ASP A 43 -8.66 -14.29 -6.33
C ASP A 43 -8.58 -15.18 -7.58
N ALA A 44 -7.98 -16.35 -7.40
CA ALA A 44 -7.84 -17.34 -8.46
C ALA A 44 -9.20 -17.86 -8.98
N LYS A 45 -10.27 -17.80 -8.18
CA LYS A 45 -11.61 -18.27 -8.59
C LYS A 45 -12.32 -17.22 -9.45
N GLY A 46 -12.29 -15.97 -9.02
CA GLY A 46 -12.83 -14.83 -9.77
C GLY A 46 -11.96 -14.41 -10.95
N ARG A 47 -10.69 -14.84 -11.01
CA ARG A 47 -9.67 -14.39 -11.99
C ARG A 47 -9.53 -12.86 -12.00
N GLY A 48 -9.44 -12.29 -10.80
CA GLY A 48 -9.28 -10.85 -10.61
C GLY A 48 -8.62 -10.54 -9.26
N SER A 49 -8.26 -9.28 -9.08
CA SER A 49 -7.69 -8.80 -7.82
C SER A 49 -8.77 -8.20 -6.94
N MET A 50 -8.80 -8.59 -5.67
CA MET A 50 -9.44 -7.83 -4.61
C MET A 50 -8.38 -6.91 -3.99
N VAL A 51 -8.70 -5.64 -3.84
CA VAL A 51 -7.83 -4.67 -3.19
C VAL A 51 -8.53 -4.14 -1.95
N ILE A 52 -7.82 -4.14 -0.82
CA ILE A 52 -8.26 -3.53 0.43
C ILE A 52 -7.35 -2.34 0.67
N ASP A 53 -7.93 -1.13 0.59
CA ASP A 53 -7.25 0.14 0.87
C ASP A 53 -7.88 0.77 2.10
N LEU A 54 -7.08 0.96 3.14
CA LEU A 54 -7.51 1.57 4.40
C LEU A 54 -6.50 2.63 4.82
N TRP A 55 -7.00 3.76 5.29
CA TRP A 55 -6.20 4.80 5.93
C TRP A 55 -7.00 5.41 7.07
N ASN A 56 -6.31 5.79 8.14
CA ASN A 56 -6.94 6.47 9.26
C ASN A 56 -7.10 7.97 8.97
N LYS A 57 -7.91 8.65 9.79
CA LYS A 57 -8.21 10.08 9.64
C LYS A 57 -7.02 11.01 9.91
N GLU A 58 -5.95 10.50 10.53
CA GLU A 58 -4.73 11.26 10.81
C GLU A 58 -3.81 11.35 9.58
N MET A 59 -4.00 10.48 8.59
CA MET A 59 -3.25 10.49 7.34
C MET A 59 -3.66 11.70 6.49
N HIS A 60 -2.79 12.69 6.37
CA HIS A 60 -3.07 13.87 5.54
C HIS A 60 -3.06 13.52 4.05
N THR A 61 -3.77 14.30 3.23
CA THR A 61 -3.88 14.04 1.78
C THR A 61 -2.53 13.89 1.09
N LEU A 62 -1.57 14.79 1.37
CA LEU A 62 -0.23 14.73 0.78
C LEU A 62 0.55 13.49 1.24
N GLU A 63 0.42 13.14 2.52
CA GLU A 63 1.03 11.94 3.11
C GLU A 63 0.46 10.68 2.43
N LEU A 64 -0.86 10.60 2.22
CA LEU A 64 -1.53 9.49 1.53
C LEU A 64 -1.12 9.38 0.05
N LYS A 65 -1.00 10.50 -0.66
CA LYS A 65 -0.45 10.52 -2.03
C LYS A 65 0.99 10.00 -2.06
N GLY A 66 1.80 10.39 -1.07
CA GLY A 66 3.16 9.87 -0.88
C GLY A 66 3.20 8.35 -0.63
N PHE A 67 2.33 7.84 0.24
CA PHE A 67 2.19 6.41 0.49
C PHE A 67 1.93 5.62 -0.80
N TYR A 68 0.95 6.02 -1.61
CA TYR A 68 0.68 5.31 -2.88
C TYR A 68 1.83 5.41 -3.88
N LEU A 69 2.57 6.52 -3.89
CA LEU A 69 3.77 6.65 -4.72
C LEU A 69 4.85 5.63 -4.31
N GLU A 70 5.06 5.42 -3.02
CA GLU A 70 5.97 4.40 -2.51
C GLU A 70 5.50 2.99 -2.85
N VAL A 71 4.20 2.71 -2.70
CA VAL A 71 3.61 1.42 -3.09
C VAL A 71 3.85 1.17 -4.59
N MET A 72 3.60 2.14 -5.46
CA MET A 72 3.82 1.98 -6.91
C MET A 72 5.28 1.73 -7.26
N LYS A 73 6.23 2.44 -6.62
CA LYS A 73 7.67 2.17 -6.79
C LYS A 73 8.00 0.73 -6.40
N LYS A 74 7.42 0.22 -5.30
CA LYS A 74 7.62 -1.18 -4.90
C LYS A 74 7.01 -2.17 -5.88
N ILE A 75 5.86 -1.84 -6.48
CA ILE A 75 5.26 -2.66 -7.54
C ILE A 75 6.18 -2.71 -8.76
N ALA A 76 6.77 -1.58 -9.19
CA ALA A 76 7.72 -1.55 -10.31
C ALA A 76 8.92 -2.49 -10.08
N GLU A 77 9.51 -2.45 -8.89
CA GLU A 77 10.57 -3.38 -8.49
C GLU A 77 10.08 -4.84 -8.50
N THR A 78 8.91 -5.09 -7.91
CA THR A 78 8.33 -6.43 -7.81
C THR A 78 8.08 -7.05 -9.18
N VAL A 79 7.55 -6.28 -10.13
CA VAL A 79 7.32 -6.73 -11.51
C VAL A 79 8.65 -7.17 -12.15
N ARG A 80 9.69 -6.34 -12.05
CA ARG A 80 11.01 -6.68 -12.61
C ARG A 80 11.54 -7.99 -12.04
N VAL A 81 11.52 -8.14 -10.71
CA VAL A 81 12.11 -9.31 -10.04
C VAL A 81 11.27 -10.57 -10.23
N ALA A 82 9.94 -10.45 -10.16
CA ALA A 82 9.05 -11.60 -10.20
C ALA A 82 8.74 -12.10 -11.62
N THR A 83 8.80 -11.23 -12.63
CA THR A 83 8.40 -11.57 -14.00
C THR A 83 9.47 -11.33 -15.06
N ASP A 84 10.63 -10.78 -14.68
CA ASP A 84 11.70 -10.35 -15.61
C ASP A 84 11.25 -9.25 -16.61
N ASP A 85 10.11 -8.60 -16.35
CA ASP A 85 9.55 -7.58 -17.25
C ASP A 85 10.09 -6.19 -16.89
N HIS A 86 11.25 -5.88 -17.44
CA HIS A 86 11.88 -4.56 -17.30
C HIS A 86 11.10 -3.45 -18.01
N VAL A 87 10.36 -3.75 -19.07
CA VAL A 87 9.61 -2.74 -19.82
C VAL A 87 8.44 -2.25 -18.98
N MET A 88 7.65 -3.16 -18.41
CA MET A 88 6.55 -2.83 -17.52
C MET A 88 7.05 -2.09 -16.27
N GLY A 89 8.13 -2.56 -15.64
CA GLY A 89 8.74 -1.86 -14.51
C GLY A 89 9.14 -0.41 -14.83
N ASN A 90 9.75 -0.17 -16.01
CA ASN A 90 10.15 1.18 -16.44
C ASN A 90 8.97 2.10 -16.72
N ILE A 91 7.85 1.56 -17.24
CA ILE A 91 6.62 2.34 -17.44
C ILE A 91 6.08 2.83 -16.09
N ILE A 92 6.04 1.96 -15.08
CA ILE A 92 5.56 2.31 -13.74
C ILE A 92 6.48 3.36 -13.11
N ASP A 93 7.80 3.21 -13.22
CA ASP A 93 8.74 4.20 -12.68
C ASP A 93 8.62 5.58 -13.35
N ASN A 94 8.40 5.61 -14.67
CA ASN A 94 8.16 6.87 -15.38
C ASN A 94 6.86 7.54 -14.90
N ALA A 95 5.80 6.77 -14.64
CA ALA A 95 4.58 7.30 -14.05
C ALA A 95 4.85 7.85 -12.64
N CYS A 96 5.61 7.14 -11.81
CA CYS A 96 6.03 7.62 -10.49
C CYS A 96 6.83 8.93 -10.57
N PHE A 97 7.73 9.08 -11.55
CA PHE A 97 8.48 10.31 -11.77
C PHE A 97 7.55 11.48 -12.10
N GLN A 98 6.61 11.29 -13.03
CA GLN A 98 5.63 12.31 -13.40
C GLN A 98 4.76 12.73 -12.21
N ILE A 99 4.28 11.76 -11.42
CA ILE A 99 3.48 12.02 -10.22
C ILE A 99 4.30 12.79 -9.19
N THR A 100 5.58 12.44 -8.99
CA THR A 100 6.46 13.15 -8.06
C THR A 100 6.57 14.63 -8.43
N SER A 101 6.85 14.94 -9.70
CA SER A 101 6.93 16.34 -10.16
C SER A 101 5.61 17.09 -10.03
N LEU A 102 4.47 16.42 -10.20
CA LEU A 102 3.15 17.02 -9.95
C LEU A 102 2.96 17.37 -8.48
N LEU A 103 3.31 16.47 -7.57
CA LEU A 103 3.20 16.70 -6.11
C LEU A 103 4.13 17.82 -5.63
N GLU A 104 5.35 17.91 -6.16
CA GLU A 104 6.28 18.99 -5.84
C GLU A 104 5.70 20.37 -6.19
N ASN A 105 4.98 20.46 -7.32
CA ASN A 105 4.30 21.70 -7.71
C ASN A 105 3.11 22.02 -6.81
N GLU A 106 2.34 21.01 -6.36
CA GLU A 106 1.24 21.21 -5.41
C GLU A 106 1.70 21.72 -4.04
N VAL A 107 2.94 21.41 -3.62
CA VAL A 107 3.52 21.86 -2.34
C VAL A 107 4.14 23.27 -2.46
N GLY A 108 4.49 23.68 -3.68
CA GLY A 108 5.04 25.01 -3.97
C GLY A 108 4.00 26.12 -4.12
N GLU A 109 2.71 25.77 -4.21
CA GLU A 109 1.55 26.67 -4.20
C GLU A 109 1.00 26.91 -2.78
#